data_AF-A0A1H3FRB3-F1
#
_entry.id   AF-A0A1H3FRB3-F1
#
_cell.length_a   1.000
_cell.length_b   1.000
_cell.length_c   1.000
_cell.angle_alpha   90.00
_cell.angle_beta   90.00
_cell.angle_gamma   90.00
#
_symmetry.space_group_name_H-M   'P 1'
#
loop_
_entity.id
_entity.type
_entity.pdbx_description
1 polymer ?
#
loop_
_entity_poly.entity_id
_entity_poly.type
_entity_poly.pdbx_seq_one_letter_code
_entity_poly.pdbx_strand_id
1 'polypeptide(L)'
;MNGRVRSPRSVRVRIGDVVRSGTVIDLRDVVRATDDTTAPLADRLLDRIRPPATVDDCSVTDDAAVDAGRRSSAGTTPVTVRCVRPTTPTALDRVPSGRSLHELLAIAARERGHTASVDARLARRRRRLHGIDPPTVDVAEARRRVAETGAEIDRLRERAATIRGELTARRELGEDRGDVREELEGTLAELSEAETSRIAATQDLDRARREARRARDRRERRLELADEVANLERSARRELVEAVHPTFRSALERLPVTVQPGSWPTEVRGSSVVAELVAIAIAGRRAPVVLVEGMDGSTEKADGSVAGTDGNGSGASDEGGLDPETLTATAGRRRGFPIVRT
;
A
#
# COMPACT_ATOMS: atom_id res chain seq x y z
N MET A 1 6.07 -47.30 21.34
CA MET A 1 4.87 -47.15 20.48
C MET A 1 5.31 -46.54 19.16
N ASN A 2 5.43 -47.35 18.10
CA ASN A 2 5.95 -46.87 16.80
C ASN A 2 4.87 -46.06 16.06
N GLY A 3 5.00 -44.73 16.12
CA GLY A 3 4.17 -43.82 15.34
C GLY A 3 4.46 -44.01 13.85
N ARG A 4 3.53 -44.63 13.12
CA ARG A 4 3.59 -44.69 11.65
C ARG A 4 3.54 -43.27 11.10
N VAL A 5 4.69 -42.74 10.70
CA VAL A 5 4.79 -41.50 9.93
C VAL A 5 4.07 -41.74 8.60
N ARG A 6 2.99 -40.99 8.35
CA ARG A 6 2.28 -41.05 7.07
C ARG A 6 3.18 -40.45 5.99
N SER A 7 3.40 -41.20 4.91
CA SER A 7 4.13 -40.73 3.73
C SER A 7 3.50 -39.44 3.18
N PRO A 8 4.31 -38.49 2.69
CA PRO A 8 3.82 -37.23 2.13
C PRO A 8 2.84 -37.51 0.98
N ARG A 9 1.64 -36.94 1.06
CA ARG A 9 0.63 -37.07 0.01
C ARG A 9 0.90 -36.00 -1.04
N SER A 10 1.24 -36.44 -2.24
CA SER A 10 1.30 -35.56 -3.40
C SER A 10 -0.12 -35.14 -3.78
N VAL A 11 -0.30 -33.85 -4.01
CA VAL A 11 -1.57 -33.22 -4.39
C VAL A 11 -1.36 -32.44 -5.67
N ARG A 12 -2.24 -32.66 -6.64
CA ARG A 12 -2.31 -31.85 -7.85
C ARG A 12 -3.34 -30.75 -7.63
N VAL A 13 -2.89 -29.51 -7.67
CA VAL A 13 -3.69 -28.30 -7.55
C VAL A 13 -3.80 -27.69 -8.93
N ARG A 14 -5.03 -27.56 -9.43
CA ARG A 14 -5.30 -26.88 -10.70
C ARG A 14 -5.62 -25.42 -10.43
N ILE A 15 -4.82 -24.51 -11.00
CA ILE A 15 -4.98 -23.06 -10.91
C ILE A 15 -5.21 -22.55 -12.34
N GLY A 16 -6.47 -22.27 -12.69
CA GLY A 16 -6.85 -22.00 -14.08
C GLY A 16 -6.62 -23.22 -14.97
N ASP A 17 -5.89 -23.03 -16.08
CA ASP A 17 -5.54 -24.11 -17.02
C ASP A 17 -4.28 -24.87 -16.60
N VAL A 18 -3.57 -24.37 -15.58
CA VAL A 18 -2.29 -24.90 -15.15
C VAL A 18 -2.49 -25.89 -14.00
N VAL A 19 -1.97 -27.11 -14.15
CA VAL A 19 -1.92 -28.10 -13.08
C VAL A 19 -0.55 -28.05 -12.43
N ARG A 20 -0.50 -27.73 -11.14
CA ARG A 20 0.71 -27.75 -10.32
C ARG A 20 0.64 -28.94 -9.36
N SER A 21 1.69 -29.75 -9.31
CA SER A 21 1.83 -30.82 -8.32
C SER A 21 2.68 -30.33 -7.15
N GLY A 22 2.18 -30.48 -5.94
CA GLY A 22 2.89 -30.15 -4.71
C GLY A 22 2.63 -31.19 -3.62
N THR A 23 3.37 -31.09 -2.52
CA THR A 23 3.16 -31.94 -1.35
C THR A 23 2.27 -31.21 -0.35
N VAL A 24 1.17 -31.84 0.08
CA VAL A 24 0.40 -31.29 1.20
C VAL A 24 1.09 -31.66 2.49
N ILE A 25 1.55 -30.63 3.19
CA ILE A 25 2.18 -30.74 4.50
C ILE A 25 1.14 -30.35 5.55
N ASP A 26 0.69 -31.31 6.36
CA ASP A 26 -0.01 -30.98 7.59
C ASP A 26 1.04 -30.51 8.60
N LEU A 27 0.97 -29.23 9.00
CA LEU A 27 1.92 -28.63 9.95
C LEU A 27 1.96 -29.40 11.28
N ARG A 28 0.89 -30.13 11.64
CA ARG A 28 0.85 -30.98 12.84
C ARG A 28 1.71 -32.23 12.71
N ASP A 29 1.90 -32.74 11.50
CA ASP A 29 2.76 -33.89 11.23
C ASP A 29 4.24 -33.47 11.25
N VAL A 30 4.55 -32.23 10.85
CA VAL A 30 5.92 -31.65 10.95
C VAL A 30 6.33 -31.49 12.41
N VAL A 31 5.41 -31.03 13.25
CA VAL A 31 5.65 -30.85 14.70
C VAL A 31 5.80 -32.18 15.44
N ARG A 32 5.15 -33.25 14.98
CA ARG A 32 5.11 -34.55 15.68
C ARG A 32 6.15 -35.56 15.21
N ALA A 33 6.77 -35.36 14.05
CA ALA A 33 7.56 -36.39 13.38
C ALA A 33 9.08 -36.33 13.63
N THR A 34 9.57 -35.43 14.47
CA THR A 34 11.03 -35.23 14.63
C THR A 34 11.43 -35.13 16.09
N ASP A 35 12.21 -36.11 16.54
CA ASP A 35 12.88 -36.18 17.85
C ASP A 35 14.04 -35.18 17.98
N ASP A 36 14.36 -34.43 16.92
CA ASP A 36 15.44 -33.44 16.92
C ASP A 36 14.88 -32.01 17.07
N THR A 37 15.02 -31.46 18.27
CA THR A 37 14.43 -30.19 18.71
C THR A 37 15.30 -28.97 18.41
N THR A 38 16.44 -29.11 17.73
CA THR A 38 17.45 -28.05 17.62
C THR A 38 17.29 -27.11 16.40
N ALA A 39 16.81 -27.58 15.24
CA ALA A 39 16.66 -26.72 14.06
C ALA A 39 15.46 -25.75 14.15
N PRO A 40 15.50 -24.50 13.64
CA PRO A 40 14.33 -23.63 13.53
C PRO A 40 13.17 -24.29 12.76
N LEU A 41 11.90 -24.07 13.16
CA LEU A 41 10.75 -24.65 12.43
C LEU A 41 10.69 -24.21 10.97
N ALA A 42 11.15 -22.99 10.66
CA ALA A 42 11.27 -22.55 9.27
C ALA A 42 12.15 -23.51 8.47
N ASP A 43 13.31 -23.87 8.99
CA ASP A 43 14.23 -24.82 8.36
C ASP A 43 13.65 -26.23 8.33
N ARG A 44 12.92 -26.66 9.38
CA ARG A 44 12.22 -27.97 9.37
C ARG A 44 11.07 -28.03 8.37
N LEU A 45 10.35 -26.92 8.20
CA LEU A 45 9.30 -26.80 7.19
C LEU A 45 9.94 -26.83 5.81
N LEU A 46 11.05 -26.11 5.61
CA LEU A 46 11.82 -26.11 4.38
C LEU A 46 12.42 -27.49 4.06
N ASP A 47 12.95 -28.22 5.05
CA ASP A 47 13.46 -29.60 4.91
C ASP A 47 12.36 -30.61 4.61
N ARG A 48 11.15 -30.41 5.14
CA ARG A 48 9.99 -31.25 4.78
C ARG A 48 9.46 -30.91 3.38
N ILE A 49 9.56 -29.65 2.99
CA ILE A 49 9.32 -29.17 1.62
C ILE A 49 10.42 -29.69 0.67
N ARG A 50 11.62 -29.97 1.20
CA ARG A 50 12.83 -30.31 0.45
C ARG A 50 13.55 -31.50 1.13
N PRO A 51 13.04 -32.74 0.99
CA PRO A 51 13.83 -33.88 1.43
C PRO A 51 15.20 -33.81 0.75
N PRO A 52 16.31 -34.10 1.46
CA PRO A 52 17.64 -34.09 0.86
C PRO A 52 17.57 -34.98 -0.37
N ALA A 53 18.10 -34.46 -1.49
CA ALA A 53 18.14 -35.21 -2.73
C ALA A 53 18.86 -36.53 -2.45
N THR A 54 18.09 -37.61 -2.30
CA THR A 54 18.62 -38.94 -2.53
C THR A 54 19.01 -38.93 -4.00
N VAL A 55 20.31 -38.76 -4.22
CA VAL A 55 20.96 -39.09 -5.49
C VAL A 55 20.64 -40.56 -5.72
N ASP A 56 19.60 -40.82 -6.51
CA ASP A 56 19.38 -42.12 -7.15
C ASP A 56 18.60 -41.88 -8.45
N ASP A 57 19.38 -41.92 -9.53
CA ASP A 57 19.05 -42.06 -10.95
C ASP A 57 17.86 -41.29 -11.54
N CYS A 58 18.17 -40.09 -12.04
CA CYS A 58 17.50 -39.55 -13.22
C CYS A 58 17.94 -40.33 -14.47
N SER A 59 17.23 -41.41 -14.81
CA SER A 59 17.22 -41.88 -16.21
C SER A 59 16.16 -41.08 -16.97
N VAL A 60 16.64 -40.16 -17.80
CA VAL A 60 15.85 -39.53 -18.85
C VAL A 60 15.52 -40.61 -19.87
N THR A 61 14.25 -40.92 -20.05
CA THR A 61 13.75 -41.54 -21.28
C THR A 61 12.72 -40.60 -21.87
N ASP A 62 13.13 -39.89 -22.92
CA ASP A 62 12.22 -39.40 -23.92
C ASP A 62 11.64 -40.63 -24.64
N ASP A 63 10.31 -40.79 -24.61
CA ASP A 63 9.52 -40.98 -25.83
C ASP A 63 8.02 -41.12 -25.54
N ALA A 64 7.25 -40.78 -26.56
CA ALA A 64 5.81 -40.60 -26.59
C ALA A 64 4.98 -41.89 -26.38
N ALA A 65 3.70 -41.65 -26.09
CA ALA A 65 2.51 -42.43 -26.45
C ALA A 65 2.15 -43.71 -25.65
N VAL A 66 0.94 -43.63 -25.06
CA VAL A 66 -0.12 -44.67 -24.89
C VAL A 66 0.28 -46.03 -24.27
N ASP A 67 -0.22 -46.34 -23.07
CA ASP A 67 -1.25 -47.40 -22.84
C ASP A 67 -1.48 -47.65 -21.33
N ALA A 68 -2.68 -48.16 -21.04
CA ALA A 68 -3.21 -48.53 -19.74
C ALA A 68 -2.32 -49.51 -18.97
N GLY A 69 -1.99 -49.15 -17.73
CA GLY A 69 -1.23 -49.99 -16.83
C GLY A 69 -1.62 -49.74 -15.39
N ARG A 70 -2.63 -50.49 -14.92
CA ARG A 70 -3.05 -50.58 -13.52
C ARG A 70 -1.88 -51.05 -12.65
N ARG A 71 -1.10 -50.11 -12.10
CA ARG A 71 -0.20 -50.36 -10.98
C ARG A 71 -0.76 -49.70 -9.73
N SER A 72 -1.02 -50.57 -8.76
CA SER A 72 -1.44 -50.29 -7.40
C SER A 72 -0.41 -49.43 -6.66
N SER A 73 -0.53 -48.11 -6.76
CA SER A 73 0.09 -47.20 -5.80
C SER A 73 -0.85 -47.05 -4.60
N ALA A 74 -0.31 -47.29 -3.40
CA ALA A 74 -0.98 -47.06 -2.13
C ALA A 74 -1.84 -45.77 -2.16
N GLY A 75 -3.09 -45.90 -1.74
CA GLY A 75 -4.19 -44.95 -1.95
C GLY A 75 -3.80 -43.48 -1.82
N THR A 76 -3.48 -42.87 -2.95
CA THR A 76 -3.38 -41.41 -3.08
C THR A 76 -4.78 -40.94 -3.39
N THR A 77 -5.54 -40.56 -2.37
CA THR A 77 -6.83 -39.90 -2.59
C THR A 77 -6.52 -38.53 -3.19
N PRO A 78 -6.89 -38.24 -4.45
CA PRO A 78 -6.61 -36.93 -5.04
C PRO A 78 -7.40 -35.88 -4.26
N VAL A 79 -6.69 -35.06 -3.48
CA VAL A 79 -7.29 -33.90 -2.81
C VAL A 79 -7.55 -32.87 -3.90
N THR A 80 -8.79 -32.80 -4.36
CA THR A 80 -9.20 -31.80 -5.35
C THR A 80 -9.46 -30.49 -4.61
N VAL A 81 -8.51 -29.57 -4.62
CA VAL A 81 -8.71 -28.22 -4.09
C VAL A 81 -9.49 -27.44 -5.14
N ARG A 82 -10.80 -27.30 -4.91
CA ARG A 82 -11.65 -26.42 -5.73
C ARG A 82 -11.33 -24.98 -5.35
N CYS A 83 -10.34 -24.41 -6.01
CA CYS A 83 -10.06 -22.98 -5.91
C CYS A 83 -11.24 -22.24 -6.53
N VAL A 84 -12.09 -21.64 -5.70
CA VAL A 84 -12.96 -20.56 -6.18
C VAL A 84 -12.02 -19.47 -6.67
N ARG A 85 -12.22 -19.00 -7.91
CA ARG A 85 -11.41 -17.94 -8.51
C ARG A 85 -11.34 -16.79 -7.47
N PRO A 86 -10.17 -16.49 -6.91
CA PRO A 86 -10.11 -15.51 -5.83
C PRO A 86 -10.62 -14.18 -6.37
N THR A 87 -11.59 -13.60 -5.68
CA THR A 87 -11.97 -12.21 -5.88
C THR A 87 -10.83 -11.36 -5.34
N THR A 88 -9.96 -10.92 -6.24
CA THR A 88 -8.79 -10.06 -5.98
C THR A 88 -7.78 -10.63 -4.96
N PRO A 89 -6.53 -10.95 -5.34
CA PRO A 89 -5.54 -11.43 -4.40
C PRO A 89 -5.36 -10.43 -3.24
N THR A 90 -5.45 -10.91 -2.01
CA THR A 90 -5.22 -10.13 -0.80
C THR A 90 -3.79 -10.32 -0.33
N ALA A 91 -3.31 -9.43 0.55
CA ALA A 91 -1.96 -9.52 1.09
C ALA A 91 -1.68 -10.83 1.87
N LEU A 92 -2.73 -11.55 2.27
CA LEU A 92 -2.66 -12.81 3.01
C LEU A 92 -2.57 -14.04 2.10
N ASP A 93 -2.50 -13.90 0.77
CA ASP A 93 -2.43 -15.03 -0.19
C ASP A 93 -0.99 -15.54 -0.39
N ARG A 94 0.00 -14.76 0.04
CA ARG A 94 1.42 -14.99 -0.22
C ARG A 94 2.25 -14.76 1.04
N VAL A 95 3.21 -15.64 1.28
CA VAL A 95 4.24 -15.49 2.32
C VAL A 95 5.63 -15.73 1.71
N PRO A 96 6.62 -14.83 1.91
CA PRO A 96 6.47 -13.52 2.54
C PRO A 96 5.59 -12.60 1.69
N SER A 97 4.76 -11.80 2.36
CA SER A 97 3.81 -10.87 1.75
C SER A 97 4.45 -9.55 1.31
N GLY A 98 5.65 -9.24 1.82
CA GLY A 98 6.33 -7.96 1.65
C GLY A 98 5.68 -6.81 2.43
N ARG A 99 4.75 -7.11 3.34
CA ARG A 99 4.06 -6.11 4.17
C ARG A 99 4.53 -6.19 5.61
N SER A 100 4.30 -5.11 6.35
CA SER A 100 4.53 -5.13 7.80
C SER A 100 3.54 -6.08 8.49
N LEU A 101 3.98 -6.76 9.54
CA LEU A 101 3.11 -7.61 10.38
C LEU A 101 1.88 -6.83 10.89
N HIS A 102 2.06 -5.56 11.25
CA HIS A 102 0.98 -4.67 11.69
C HIS A 102 -0.13 -4.54 10.64
N GLU A 103 0.25 -4.46 9.36
CA GLU A 103 -0.70 -4.40 8.26
C GLU A 103 -1.41 -5.73 8.05
N LEU A 104 -0.70 -6.86 8.14
CA LEU A 104 -1.28 -8.19 8.01
C LEU A 104 -2.27 -8.50 9.12
N LEU A 105 -1.96 -8.14 10.37
CA LEU A 105 -2.87 -8.32 11.50
C LEU A 105 -4.12 -7.46 11.37
N ALA A 106 -4.01 -6.21 10.89
CA ALA A 106 -5.18 -5.38 10.63
C ALA A 106 -6.06 -5.95 9.50
N ILE A 107 -5.45 -6.53 8.45
CA ILE A 107 -6.19 -7.24 7.39
C ILE A 107 -6.89 -8.48 7.97
N ALA A 108 -6.17 -9.28 8.76
CA ALA A 108 -6.73 -10.46 9.42
C ALA A 108 -7.91 -10.10 10.34
N ALA A 109 -7.80 -9.00 11.09
CA ALA A 109 -8.89 -8.48 11.91
C ALA A 109 -10.13 -8.15 11.06
N ARG A 110 -9.95 -7.50 9.90
CA ARG A 110 -11.06 -7.19 8.99
C ARG A 110 -11.68 -8.43 8.35
N GLU A 111 -10.89 -9.42 7.95
CA GLU A 111 -11.42 -10.68 7.42
C GLU A 111 -12.23 -11.45 8.48
N ARG A 112 -11.94 -11.24 9.76
CA ARG A 112 -12.74 -11.74 10.90
C ARG A 112 -13.96 -10.87 11.24
N GLY A 113 -14.18 -9.76 10.54
CA GLY A 113 -15.30 -8.85 10.76
C GLY A 113 -15.08 -7.78 11.83
N HIS A 114 -13.85 -7.59 12.32
CA HIS A 114 -13.56 -6.45 13.21
C HIS A 114 -13.60 -5.13 12.44
N THR A 115 -14.12 -4.10 13.10
CA THR A 115 -14.19 -2.72 12.61
C THR A 115 -13.52 -1.79 13.61
N ALA A 116 -12.87 -0.73 13.13
CA ALA A 116 -12.36 0.33 13.99
C ALA A 116 -13.47 1.35 14.28
N SER A 117 -13.43 1.94 15.48
CA SER A 117 -14.35 3.01 15.90
C SER A 117 -14.32 4.22 14.95
N VAL A 118 -13.16 4.45 14.32
CA VAL A 118 -12.92 5.56 13.38
C VAL A 118 -13.32 5.26 11.93
N ASP A 119 -13.74 4.04 11.57
CA ASP A 119 -13.98 3.64 10.18
C ASP A 119 -15.03 4.52 9.47
N ALA A 120 -16.12 4.87 10.14
CA ALA A 120 -17.16 5.75 9.57
C ALA A 120 -16.64 7.17 9.33
N ARG A 121 -15.81 7.69 10.25
CA ARG A 121 -15.16 9.00 10.11
C ARG A 121 -14.15 8.97 8.97
N LEU A 122 -13.33 7.93 8.88
CA LEU A 122 -12.36 7.71 7.81
C LEU A 122 -13.05 7.67 6.44
N ALA A 123 -14.13 6.89 6.30
CA ALA A 123 -14.89 6.81 5.05
C ALA A 123 -15.46 8.18 4.62
N ARG A 124 -16.01 8.95 5.57
CA ARG A 124 -16.50 10.31 5.31
C ARG A 124 -15.38 11.25 4.86
N ARG A 125 -14.22 11.21 5.54
CA ARG A 125 -13.08 12.07 5.23
C ARG A 125 -12.45 11.73 3.88
N ARG A 126 -12.33 10.44 3.52
CA ARG A 126 -11.90 10.00 2.19
C ARG A 126 -12.85 10.51 1.10
N ARG A 127 -14.17 10.39 1.27
CA ARG A 127 -15.14 10.95 0.30
C ARG A 127 -14.97 12.45 0.12
N ARG A 128 -14.80 13.19 1.23
CA ARG A 128 -14.54 14.63 1.18
C ARG A 128 -13.23 14.95 0.46
N LEU A 129 -12.18 14.15 0.65
CA LEU A 129 -10.88 14.31 -0.01
C LEU A 129 -10.99 14.12 -1.52
N HIS A 130 -11.70 13.07 -1.94
CA HIS A 130 -11.98 12.81 -3.36
C HIS A 130 -12.82 13.92 -4.01
N GLY A 131 -13.66 14.61 -3.24
CA GLY A 131 -14.46 15.73 -3.73
C GLY A 131 -13.70 17.06 -3.89
N ILE A 132 -12.45 17.17 -3.44
CA ILE A 132 -11.66 18.40 -3.57
C ILE A 132 -10.71 18.24 -4.76
N ASP A 133 -11.05 18.89 -5.87
CA ASP A 133 -10.19 19.01 -7.04
C ASP A 133 -9.79 20.49 -7.26
N PRO A 134 -8.55 20.89 -6.94
CA PRO A 134 -8.08 22.26 -7.12
C PRO A 134 -7.75 22.55 -8.59
N PRO A 135 -8.26 23.65 -9.18
CA PRO A 135 -7.95 23.98 -10.56
C PRO A 135 -6.49 24.43 -10.75
N THR A 136 -5.99 24.25 -11.97
CA THR A 136 -4.76 24.89 -12.46
C THR A 136 -5.09 26.27 -13.01
N VAL A 137 -4.29 27.27 -12.67
CA VAL A 137 -4.53 28.67 -13.05
C VAL A 137 -3.22 29.28 -13.56
N ASP A 138 -3.22 29.77 -14.80
CA ASP A 138 -2.05 30.41 -15.40
C ASP A 138 -2.04 31.92 -15.17
N VAL A 139 -1.46 32.32 -14.04
CA VAL A 139 -1.25 33.73 -13.71
C VAL A 139 -0.10 34.33 -14.54
N ALA A 140 0.84 33.51 -15.03
CA ALA A 140 1.99 33.99 -15.77
C ALA A 140 1.57 34.52 -17.14
N GLU A 141 0.68 33.81 -17.82
CA GLU A 141 0.11 34.25 -19.10
C GLU A 141 -0.65 35.56 -18.98
N ALA A 142 -1.50 35.70 -17.95
CA ALA A 142 -2.22 36.95 -17.73
C ALA A 142 -1.27 38.13 -17.41
N ARG A 143 -0.12 37.89 -16.76
CA ARG A 143 0.91 38.92 -16.55
C ARG A 143 1.61 39.32 -17.84
N ARG A 144 1.93 38.34 -18.71
CA ARG A 144 2.54 38.60 -20.02
C ARG A 144 1.66 39.52 -20.86
N ARG A 145 0.37 39.23 -20.96
CA ARG A 145 -0.60 40.06 -21.70
C ARG A 145 -0.68 41.51 -21.20
N VAL A 146 -0.62 41.73 -19.87
CA VAL A 146 -0.57 43.09 -19.31
C VAL A 146 0.73 43.82 -19.70
N ALA A 147 1.86 43.11 -19.71
CA ALA A 147 3.14 43.69 -20.11
C ALA A 147 3.16 44.03 -21.61
N GLU A 148 2.65 43.14 -22.46
CA GLU A 148 2.57 43.34 -23.91
C GLU A 148 1.69 44.53 -24.28
N THR A 149 0.46 44.60 -23.73
CA THR A 149 -0.44 45.75 -23.94
C THR A 149 0.14 47.05 -23.38
N GLY A 150 0.93 46.98 -22.31
CA GLY A 150 1.66 48.13 -21.78
C GLY A 150 2.75 48.62 -22.73
N ALA A 151 3.58 47.71 -23.24
CA ALA A 151 4.63 48.03 -24.20
C ALA A 151 4.07 48.61 -25.50
N GLU A 152 2.91 48.13 -25.95
CA GLU A 152 2.25 48.65 -27.15
C GLU A 152 1.77 50.09 -26.97
N ILE A 153 1.15 50.39 -25.83
CA ILE A 153 0.76 51.78 -25.48
C ILE A 153 1.97 52.71 -25.48
N ASP A 154 3.10 52.26 -24.93
CA ASP A 154 4.31 53.08 -24.88
C ASP A 154 4.84 53.37 -26.30
N ARG A 155 4.84 52.37 -27.19
CA ARG A 155 5.21 52.55 -28.61
C ARG A 155 4.28 53.54 -29.33
N LEU A 156 2.96 53.41 -29.14
CA LEU A 156 1.96 54.27 -29.78
C LEU A 156 2.05 55.72 -29.28
N ARG A 157 2.37 55.92 -28.00
CA ARG A 157 2.62 57.25 -27.43
C ARG A 157 3.87 57.90 -28.00
N GLU A 158 4.96 57.14 -28.11
CA GLU A 158 6.20 57.60 -28.75
C GLU A 158 5.91 58.03 -30.19
N ARG A 159 5.23 57.18 -30.97
CA ARG A 159 4.85 57.47 -32.36
C ARG A 159 3.98 58.73 -32.47
N ALA A 160 2.96 58.86 -31.62
CA ALA A 160 2.11 60.05 -31.61
C ALA A 160 2.90 61.32 -31.27
N ALA A 161 3.90 61.24 -30.39
CA ALA A 161 4.78 62.36 -30.08
C ALA A 161 5.65 62.75 -31.28
N THR A 162 6.21 61.77 -32.00
CA THR A 162 6.96 62.00 -33.25
C THR A 162 6.10 62.70 -34.29
N ILE A 163 4.89 62.20 -34.57
CA ILE A 163 3.98 62.78 -35.58
C ILE A 163 3.57 64.20 -35.18
N ARG A 164 3.32 64.47 -33.89
CA ARG A 164 3.05 65.83 -33.40
C ARG A 164 4.23 66.79 -33.62
N GLY A 165 5.45 66.29 -33.44
CA GLY A 165 6.68 67.03 -33.75
C GLY A 165 6.74 67.41 -35.22
N GLU A 166 6.50 66.46 -36.12
CA GLU A 166 6.46 66.70 -37.58
C GLU A 166 5.36 67.68 -37.98
N LEU A 167 4.15 67.51 -37.44
CA LEU A 167 3.03 68.41 -37.70
C LEU A 167 3.34 69.87 -37.31
N THR A 168 4.13 70.05 -36.25
CA THR A 168 4.60 71.37 -35.80
C THR A 168 5.62 71.93 -36.77
N ALA A 169 6.61 71.14 -37.19
CA ALA A 169 7.63 71.55 -38.16
C ALA A 169 7.01 71.96 -39.52
N ARG A 170 6.09 71.15 -40.07
CA ARG A 170 5.39 71.49 -41.33
C ARG A 170 4.55 72.77 -41.22
N ARG A 171 3.96 73.02 -40.04
CA ARG A 171 3.23 74.26 -39.77
C ARG A 171 4.15 75.48 -39.82
N GLU A 172 5.36 75.37 -39.27
CA GLU A 172 6.35 76.45 -39.28
C GLU A 172 6.87 76.74 -40.69
N LEU A 173 6.99 75.70 -41.53
CA LEU A 173 7.42 75.80 -42.92
C LEU A 173 6.29 76.18 -43.90
N GLY A 174 5.03 76.21 -43.46
CA GLY A 174 3.87 76.51 -44.30
C GLY A 174 3.51 75.40 -45.29
N GLU A 175 3.94 74.17 -45.01
CA GLU A 175 3.69 72.99 -45.85
C GLU A 175 2.31 72.37 -45.60
N ASP A 176 1.87 71.49 -46.51
CA ASP A 176 0.64 70.73 -46.32
C ASP A 176 0.77 69.71 -45.17
N ARG A 177 -0.31 69.61 -44.40
CA ARG A 177 -0.41 68.87 -43.13
C ARG A 177 -1.50 67.80 -43.16
N GLY A 178 -2.25 67.67 -44.26
CA GLY A 178 -3.37 66.73 -44.38
C GLY A 178 -2.99 65.31 -43.96
N ASP A 179 -2.01 64.73 -44.64
CA ASP A 179 -1.59 63.34 -44.44
C ASP A 179 -1.05 63.08 -43.01
N VAL A 180 -0.21 63.99 -42.50
CA VAL A 180 0.37 63.89 -41.13
C VAL A 180 -0.71 63.95 -40.07
N ARG A 181 -1.76 64.75 -40.30
CA ARG A 181 -2.90 64.85 -39.39
C ARG A 181 -3.73 63.57 -39.40
N GLU A 182 -3.98 63.00 -40.57
CA GLU A 182 -4.67 61.71 -40.69
C GLU A 182 -3.89 60.59 -40.00
N GLU A 183 -2.55 60.55 -40.16
CA GLU A 183 -1.70 59.59 -39.47
C GLU A 183 -1.74 59.76 -37.93
N LEU A 184 -1.77 61.00 -37.44
CA LEU A 184 -1.91 61.28 -36.01
C LEU A 184 -3.27 60.80 -35.49
N GLU A 185 -4.35 61.08 -36.21
CA GLU A 185 -5.71 60.65 -35.84
C GLU A 185 -5.81 59.11 -35.81
N GLY A 186 -5.23 58.42 -36.79
CA GLY A 186 -5.12 56.96 -36.80
C GLY A 186 -4.31 56.41 -35.62
N THR A 187 -3.14 56.99 -35.34
CA THR A 187 -2.29 56.57 -34.20
C THR A 187 -2.99 56.79 -32.86
N LEU A 188 -3.76 57.87 -32.70
CA LEU A 188 -4.53 58.13 -31.48
C LEU A 188 -5.73 57.18 -31.32
N ALA A 189 -6.33 56.75 -32.43
CA ALA A 189 -7.36 55.70 -32.41
C ALA A 189 -6.76 54.37 -31.95
N GLU A 190 -5.64 53.94 -32.55
CA GLU A 190 -4.90 52.73 -32.13
C GLU A 190 -4.49 52.80 -30.65
N LEU A 191 -4.02 53.96 -30.18
CA LEU A 191 -3.69 54.17 -28.77
C LEU A 191 -4.90 53.95 -27.85
N SER A 192 -6.07 54.46 -28.23
CA SER A 192 -7.30 54.29 -27.45
C SER A 192 -7.75 52.82 -27.37
N GLU A 193 -7.59 52.08 -28.47
CA GLU A 193 -7.85 50.63 -28.52
C GLU A 193 -6.85 49.84 -27.65
N ALA A 194 -5.57 50.21 -27.70
CA ALA A 194 -4.52 49.59 -26.88
C ALA A 194 -4.75 49.86 -25.38
N GLU A 195 -5.16 51.07 -25.01
CA GLU A 195 -5.54 51.42 -23.63
C GLU A 195 -6.72 50.59 -23.14
N THR A 196 -7.75 50.41 -23.97
CA THR A 196 -8.88 49.52 -23.67
C THR A 196 -8.43 48.07 -23.50
N SER A 197 -7.55 47.59 -24.37
CA SER A 197 -6.97 46.24 -24.30
C SER A 197 -6.17 46.02 -23.02
N ARG A 198 -5.42 47.03 -22.56
CA ARG A 198 -4.69 46.98 -21.28
C ARG A 198 -5.63 46.90 -20.08
N ILE A 199 -6.74 47.63 -20.10
CA ILE A 199 -7.76 47.54 -19.04
C ILE A 199 -8.30 46.10 -18.97
N ALA A 200 -8.67 45.52 -20.11
CA ALA A 200 -9.14 44.14 -20.19
C ALA A 200 -8.08 43.13 -19.69
N ALA A 201 -6.83 43.26 -20.13
CA ALA A 201 -5.72 42.41 -19.68
C ALA A 201 -5.49 42.51 -18.16
N THR A 202 -5.62 43.71 -17.59
CA THR A 202 -5.46 43.93 -16.14
C THR A 202 -6.59 43.28 -15.35
N GLN A 203 -7.84 43.41 -15.82
CA GLN A 203 -8.99 42.75 -15.21
C GLN A 203 -8.86 41.22 -15.24
N ASP A 204 -8.36 40.67 -16.36
CA ASP A 204 -8.06 39.25 -16.50
C ASP A 204 -6.98 38.79 -15.52
N LEU A 205 -5.90 39.55 -15.38
CA LEU A 205 -4.85 39.25 -14.41
C LEU A 205 -5.39 39.23 -12.97
N ASP A 206 -6.23 40.18 -12.61
CA ASP A 206 -6.82 40.21 -11.27
C ASP A 206 -7.79 39.05 -11.04
N ARG A 207 -8.55 38.63 -12.06
CA ARG A 207 -9.37 37.41 -12.00
C ARG A 207 -8.50 36.18 -11.80
N ALA A 208 -7.46 36.00 -12.62
CA ALA A 208 -6.52 34.90 -12.51
C ALA A 208 -5.83 34.85 -11.14
N ARG A 209 -5.45 36.01 -10.57
CA ARG A 209 -4.88 36.09 -9.21
C ARG A 209 -5.87 35.62 -8.15
N ARG A 210 -7.13 36.04 -8.22
CA ARG A 210 -8.18 35.61 -7.27
C ARG A 210 -8.43 34.11 -7.37
N GLU A 211 -8.49 33.58 -8.58
CA GLU A 211 -8.66 32.15 -8.83
C GLU A 211 -7.46 31.33 -8.35
N ALA A 212 -6.24 31.80 -8.59
CA ALA A 212 -5.03 31.15 -8.10
C ALA A 212 -4.96 31.12 -6.56
N ARG A 213 -5.45 32.15 -5.87
CA ARG A 213 -5.62 32.15 -4.41
C ARG A 213 -6.60 31.07 -3.98
N ARG A 214 -7.82 31.07 -4.54
CA ARG A 214 -8.83 30.04 -4.25
C ARG A 214 -8.33 28.62 -4.56
N ALA A 215 -7.55 28.44 -5.61
CA ALA A 215 -6.94 27.16 -5.96
C ALA A 215 -5.90 26.72 -4.93
N ARG A 216 -5.09 27.65 -4.40
CA ARG A 216 -4.16 27.39 -3.30
C ARG A 216 -4.90 26.98 -2.04
N ASP A 217 -5.93 27.73 -1.63
CA ASP A 217 -6.72 27.41 -0.44
C ASP A 217 -7.38 26.03 -0.56
N ARG A 218 -7.83 25.64 -1.77
CA ARG A 218 -8.35 24.29 -2.03
C ARG A 218 -7.27 23.22 -1.91
N ARG A 219 -6.04 23.46 -2.41
CA ARG A 219 -4.90 22.55 -2.26
C ARG A 219 -4.53 22.37 -0.79
N GLU A 220 -4.45 23.44 -0.03
CA GLU A 220 -4.14 23.41 1.40
C GLU A 220 -5.18 22.59 2.17
N ARG A 221 -6.48 22.87 1.98
CA ARG A 221 -7.56 22.07 2.56
C ARG A 221 -7.50 20.59 2.17
N ARG A 222 -7.06 20.29 0.94
CA ARG A 222 -6.87 18.91 0.47
C ARG A 222 -5.73 18.23 1.23
N LEU A 223 -4.61 18.92 1.44
CA LEU A 223 -3.45 18.41 2.18
C LEU A 223 -3.78 18.15 3.65
N GLU A 224 -4.41 19.11 4.33
CA GLU A 224 -4.88 18.93 5.72
C GLU A 224 -5.79 17.71 5.85
N LEU A 225 -6.73 17.56 4.91
CA LEU A 225 -7.65 16.44 4.92
C LEU A 225 -6.97 15.10 4.59
N ALA A 226 -5.95 15.11 3.74
CA ALA A 226 -5.15 13.92 3.45
C ALA A 226 -4.35 13.49 4.70
N ASP A 227 -3.79 14.44 5.45
CA ASP A 227 -3.11 14.15 6.72
C ASP A 227 -4.10 13.61 7.76
N GLU A 228 -5.27 14.23 7.92
CA GLU A 228 -6.34 13.70 8.78
C GLU A 228 -6.71 12.26 8.41
N VAL A 229 -6.83 11.96 7.10
CA VAL A 229 -7.10 10.60 6.60
C VAL A 229 -5.97 9.65 6.99
N ALA A 230 -4.71 10.02 6.79
CA ALA A 230 -3.56 9.21 7.17
C ALA A 230 -3.50 8.95 8.68
N ASN A 231 -3.80 9.96 9.50
CA ASN A 231 -3.91 9.85 10.95
C ASN A 231 -5.02 8.88 11.36
N LEU A 232 -6.20 8.98 10.74
CA LEU A 232 -7.33 8.07 10.99
C LEU A 232 -7.04 6.63 10.54
N GLU A 233 -6.33 6.45 9.42
CA GLU A 233 -5.89 5.12 8.97
C GLU A 233 -4.92 4.47 9.96
N ARG A 234 -3.97 5.26 10.49
CA ARG A 234 -3.05 4.78 11.53
C ARG A 234 -3.80 4.37 12.80
N SER A 235 -4.76 5.18 13.25
CA SER A 235 -5.62 4.83 14.40
C SER A 235 -6.48 3.59 14.15
N ALA A 236 -7.12 3.50 12.97
CA ALA A 236 -7.92 2.34 12.59
C ALA A 236 -7.08 1.05 12.61
N ARG A 237 -5.87 1.13 12.05
CA ARG A 237 -4.95 -0.01 12.03
C ARG A 237 -4.55 -0.44 13.44
N ARG A 238 -4.23 0.52 14.33
CA ARG A 238 -3.89 0.24 15.72
C ARG A 238 -5.04 -0.46 16.45
N GLU A 239 -6.27 0.06 16.38
CA GLU A 239 -7.45 -0.54 17.01
C GLU A 239 -7.71 -1.97 16.52
N LEU A 240 -7.57 -2.19 15.21
CA LEU A 240 -7.74 -3.52 14.60
C LEU A 240 -6.68 -4.51 15.09
N VAL A 241 -5.42 -4.08 15.17
CA VAL A 241 -4.34 -4.93 15.68
C VAL A 241 -4.52 -5.23 17.15
N GLU A 242 -4.85 -4.24 17.98
CA GLU A 242 -5.15 -4.43 19.41
C GLU A 242 -6.25 -5.47 19.63
N ALA A 243 -7.30 -5.45 18.81
CA ALA A 243 -8.40 -6.42 18.90
C ALA A 243 -7.97 -7.87 18.66
N VAL A 244 -7.00 -8.13 17.76
CA VAL A 244 -6.56 -9.49 17.43
C VAL A 244 -5.26 -9.90 18.12
N HIS A 245 -4.54 -8.96 18.71
CA HIS A 245 -3.23 -9.19 19.32
C HIS A 245 -3.24 -10.28 20.41
N PRO A 246 -4.22 -10.36 21.34
CA PRO A 246 -4.28 -11.46 22.31
C PRO A 246 -4.38 -12.83 21.64
N THR A 247 -5.17 -12.93 20.57
CA THR A 247 -5.33 -14.18 19.80
C THR A 247 -4.04 -14.53 19.07
N PHE A 248 -3.34 -13.53 18.53
CA PHE A 248 -2.04 -13.70 17.87
C PHE A 248 -0.97 -14.21 18.83
N ARG A 249 -0.83 -13.57 20.00
CA ARG A 249 0.09 -14.01 21.05
C ARG A 249 -0.18 -15.46 21.47
N SER A 250 -1.43 -15.79 21.80
CA SER A 250 -1.79 -17.15 22.18
C SER A 250 -1.62 -18.18 21.06
N ALA A 251 -1.70 -17.77 19.80
CA ALA A 251 -1.42 -18.65 18.67
C ALA A 251 0.08 -18.90 18.52
N LEU A 252 0.92 -17.87 18.68
CA LEU A 252 2.38 -18.01 18.68
C LEU A 252 2.88 -18.89 19.83
N GLU A 253 2.40 -18.67 21.05
CA GLU A 253 2.80 -19.44 22.25
C GLU A 253 2.50 -20.94 22.14
N ARG A 254 1.52 -21.34 21.31
CA ARG A 254 1.16 -22.75 21.08
C ARG A 254 2.02 -23.42 20.01
N LEU A 255 2.79 -22.66 19.25
CA LEU A 255 3.67 -23.21 18.24
C LEU A 255 4.99 -23.62 18.92
N PRO A 256 5.49 -24.85 18.68
CA PRO A 256 6.77 -25.30 19.21
C PRO A 256 7.91 -24.71 18.36
N VAL A 257 8.03 -23.39 18.40
CA VAL A 257 8.95 -22.58 17.61
C VAL A 257 9.58 -21.52 18.47
N THR A 258 10.83 -21.15 18.17
CA THR A 258 11.55 -20.04 18.80
C THR A 258 11.08 -18.69 18.25
N VAL A 259 9.76 -18.47 18.24
CA VAL A 259 9.15 -17.20 17.85
C VAL A 259 8.37 -16.67 19.03
N GLN A 260 8.85 -15.58 19.60
CA GLN A 260 8.23 -14.94 20.76
C GLN A 260 7.60 -13.61 20.35
N PRO A 261 6.35 -13.33 20.77
CA PRO A 261 5.80 -12.00 20.67
C PRO A 261 6.63 -11.05 21.54
N GLY A 262 6.94 -9.87 21.02
CA GLY A 262 7.58 -8.79 21.77
C GLY A 262 6.58 -8.07 22.67
N SER A 263 7.06 -7.03 23.36
CA SER A 263 6.23 -6.22 24.27
C SER A 263 5.19 -5.38 23.54
N TRP A 264 5.38 -5.17 22.23
CA TRP A 264 4.48 -4.42 21.38
C TRP A 264 3.79 -5.31 20.34
N PRO A 265 2.55 -5.00 19.91
CA PRO A 265 1.80 -5.85 18.96
C PRO A 265 2.43 -6.09 17.60
N THR A 266 3.53 -5.40 17.30
CA THR A 266 4.26 -5.44 16.03
C THR A 266 5.64 -6.05 16.14
N GLU A 267 6.09 -6.32 17.37
CA GLU A 267 7.38 -6.90 17.62
C GLU A 267 7.24 -8.42 17.66
N VAL A 268 8.04 -9.09 16.85
CA VAL A 268 8.23 -10.53 16.92
C VAL A 268 9.73 -10.78 16.93
N ARG A 269 10.19 -11.57 17.88
CA ARG A 269 11.55 -12.10 17.90
C ARG A 269 11.52 -13.48 17.25
N GLY A 270 12.19 -13.62 16.10
CA GLY A 270 12.24 -14.87 15.34
C GLY A 270 11.79 -14.69 13.88
N SER A 271 11.38 -15.78 13.24
CA SER A 271 11.03 -15.80 11.82
C SER A 271 9.75 -14.98 11.52
N SER A 272 9.89 -13.96 10.68
CA SER A 272 8.77 -13.15 10.17
C SER A 272 7.75 -14.01 9.42
N VAL A 273 8.21 -14.99 8.64
CA VAL A 273 7.38 -15.96 7.91
C VAL A 273 6.39 -16.67 8.83
N VAL A 274 6.84 -17.11 10.02
CA VAL A 274 5.96 -17.77 11.00
C VAL A 274 4.90 -16.79 11.52
N ALA A 275 5.28 -15.54 11.80
CA ALA A 275 4.33 -14.51 12.23
C ALA A 275 3.28 -14.20 11.15
N GLU A 276 3.67 -14.14 9.87
CA GLU A 276 2.74 -13.96 8.75
C GLU A 276 1.77 -15.15 8.64
N LEU A 277 2.26 -16.38 8.78
CA LEU A 277 1.42 -17.58 8.79
C LEU A 277 0.41 -17.57 9.94
N VAL A 278 0.80 -17.11 11.12
CA VAL A 278 -0.12 -16.95 12.25
C VAL A 278 -1.19 -15.88 11.94
N ALA A 279 -0.81 -14.75 11.33
CA ALA A 279 -1.78 -13.73 10.90
C ALA A 279 -2.81 -14.29 9.90
N ILE A 280 -2.38 -15.12 8.94
CA ILE A 280 -3.27 -15.79 8.00
C ILE A 280 -4.20 -16.79 8.72
N ALA A 281 -3.67 -17.54 9.69
CA ALA A 281 -4.47 -18.47 10.48
C ALA A 281 -5.55 -17.74 11.30
N ILE A 282 -5.24 -16.57 11.88
CA ILE A 282 -6.20 -15.72 12.58
C ILE A 282 -7.29 -15.27 11.64
N ALA A 283 -6.95 -14.84 10.43
CA ALA A 283 -7.90 -14.41 9.41
C ALA A 283 -8.94 -15.50 9.05
N GLY A 284 -8.71 -16.77 9.43
CA GLY A 284 -9.65 -17.86 9.21
C GLY A 284 -9.76 -18.26 7.74
N ARG A 285 -8.76 -17.91 6.94
CA ARG A 285 -8.71 -18.13 5.50
C ARG A 285 -8.74 -19.61 5.16
N ARG A 286 -9.63 -19.96 4.23
CA ARG A 286 -9.77 -21.33 3.69
C ARG A 286 -9.11 -21.49 2.31
N ALA A 287 -8.60 -20.39 1.76
CA ALA A 287 -7.87 -20.38 0.50
C ALA A 287 -6.45 -20.93 0.71
N PRO A 288 -5.86 -21.62 -0.29
CA PRO A 288 -4.47 -22.04 -0.24
C PRO A 288 -3.54 -20.82 -0.18
N VAL A 289 -2.47 -20.93 0.61
CA VAL A 289 -1.43 -19.90 0.75
C VAL A 289 -0.23 -20.32 -0.08
N VAL A 290 0.33 -19.37 -0.84
CA VAL A 290 1.57 -19.58 -1.61
C VAL A 290 2.76 -19.19 -0.74
N LEU A 291 3.64 -20.16 -0.50
CA LEU A 291 4.97 -19.89 0.06
C LEU A 291 5.93 -19.66 -1.09
N VAL A 292 6.56 -18.49 -1.14
CA VAL A 292 7.56 -18.14 -2.15
C VAL A 292 8.94 -18.30 -1.54
N GLU A 293 9.78 -19.13 -2.17
CA GLU A 293 11.20 -19.27 -1.81
C GLU A 293 11.95 -17.97 -2.14
N GLY A 294 12.84 -17.55 -1.22
CA GLY A 294 13.75 -16.41 -1.41
C GLY A 294 13.24 -15.11 -0.76
N MET A 295 13.88 -14.78 0.37
CA MET A 295 13.84 -13.54 1.18
C MET A 295 13.70 -13.93 2.65
N ASP A 296 14.70 -14.65 3.13
CA ASP A 296 15.23 -14.61 4.47
C ASP A 296 15.47 -13.15 4.87
N GLY A 297 14.39 -12.49 5.29
CA GLY A 297 14.43 -11.21 5.98
C GLY A 297 14.95 -11.40 7.39
N SER A 298 16.20 -11.84 7.52
CA SER A 298 16.99 -11.68 8.74
C SER A 298 17.29 -10.20 8.89
N THR A 299 16.35 -9.45 9.46
CA THR A 299 16.71 -8.21 10.15
C THR A 299 17.45 -8.60 11.43
N GLU A 300 18.72 -8.98 11.29
CA GLU A 300 19.68 -8.86 12.38
C GLU A 300 19.70 -7.39 12.77
N LYS A 301 19.02 -7.07 13.88
CA LYS A 301 19.23 -5.79 14.55
C LYS A 301 20.68 -5.79 15.01
N ALA A 302 21.51 -5.00 14.33
CA ALA A 302 22.84 -4.66 14.81
C ALA A 302 22.72 -4.07 16.22
N ASP A 303 23.47 -4.66 17.15
CA ASP A 303 23.67 -4.19 18.51
C ASP A 303 24.18 -2.75 18.49
N GLY A 304 23.29 -1.82 18.83
CA GLY A 304 23.62 -0.43 19.14
C GLY A 304 23.62 -0.27 20.66
N SER A 305 24.75 -0.58 21.28
CA SER A 305 25.05 -0.26 22.68
C SER A 305 24.89 1.25 22.91
N VAL A 306 23.94 1.64 23.75
CA VAL A 306 23.93 2.95 24.42
C VAL A 306 23.80 2.67 25.92
N ALA A 307 24.94 2.80 26.60
CA ALA A 307 25.00 2.98 28.03
C ALA A 307 24.35 4.32 28.40
N GLY A 308 23.46 4.30 29.38
CA GLY A 308 22.81 5.47 29.93
C GLY A 308 22.03 5.09 31.19
N THR A 309 22.68 5.30 32.32
CA THR A 309 22.32 4.94 33.69
C THR A 309 21.16 5.76 34.26
N ASP A 310 20.51 5.14 35.26
CA ASP A 310 19.85 5.71 36.45
C ASP A 310 18.47 6.37 36.37
N GLY A 311 17.56 5.87 37.23
CA GLY A 311 16.28 6.53 37.53
C GLY A 311 15.27 5.67 38.29
N ASN A 312 15.54 5.45 39.58
CA ASN A 312 14.73 4.76 40.60
C ASN A 312 13.29 5.31 40.76
N GLY A 313 12.31 4.47 41.13
CA GLY A 313 10.95 4.93 41.44
C GLY A 313 9.92 3.83 41.78
N SER A 314 9.89 3.44 43.06
CA SER A 314 8.93 2.56 43.75
C SER A 314 7.45 3.01 43.63
N GLY A 315 6.51 2.05 43.69
CA GLY A 315 5.09 2.32 43.90
C GLY A 315 4.22 1.06 43.86
N ALA A 316 3.78 0.62 45.04
CA ALA A 316 3.05 -0.60 45.32
C ALA A 316 1.53 -0.54 45.01
N SER A 317 0.93 -1.74 45.10
CA SER A 317 -0.50 -2.05 45.32
C SER A 317 -1.40 -2.04 44.09
N ASP A 318 -2.03 -3.17 43.74
CA ASP A 318 -3.31 -3.53 44.37
C ASP A 318 -3.75 -4.95 44.01
N GLU A 319 -4.40 -5.59 44.96
CA GLU A 319 -4.96 -6.94 44.85
C GLU A 319 -6.35 -6.92 44.20
N GLY A 320 -6.69 -7.99 43.49
CA GLY A 320 -8.02 -8.15 42.91
C GLY A 320 -8.18 -9.53 42.27
N GLY A 321 -8.49 -10.52 43.10
CA GLY A 321 -8.80 -11.87 42.67
C GLY A 321 -10.11 -11.97 41.88
N LEU A 322 -10.17 -12.91 40.95
CA LEU A 322 -11.41 -13.49 40.45
C LEU A 322 -11.19 -14.97 40.06
N ASP A 323 -12.10 -15.79 40.57
CA ASP A 323 -12.18 -17.25 40.44
C ASP A 323 -12.23 -17.76 39.00
N PRO A 324 -11.68 -18.96 38.71
CA PRO A 324 -11.87 -19.64 37.44
C PRO A 324 -12.91 -20.76 37.58
N GLU A 325 -14.17 -20.49 37.25
CA GLU A 325 -15.11 -21.56 36.90
C GLU A 325 -15.85 -21.31 35.58
N THR A 326 -15.92 -22.41 34.82
CA THR A 326 -16.90 -22.76 33.79
C THR A 326 -17.01 -21.92 32.51
N LEU A 327 -16.21 -22.29 31.51
CA LEU A 327 -16.67 -22.29 30.11
C LEU A 327 -16.26 -23.59 29.39
N THR A 328 -17.23 -24.50 29.33
CA THR A 328 -17.27 -25.65 28.42
C THR A 328 -17.21 -25.19 26.97
N ALA A 329 -16.09 -25.44 26.28
CA ALA A 329 -15.97 -25.21 24.84
C ALA A 329 -16.09 -26.53 24.07
N THR A 330 -17.21 -26.64 23.38
CA THR A 330 -17.62 -27.70 22.45
C THR A 330 -16.53 -28.01 21.41
N ALA A 331 -16.19 -29.30 21.29
CA ALA A 331 -15.20 -29.82 20.37
C ALA A 331 -15.61 -29.66 18.89
N GLY A 332 -15.25 -28.52 18.28
CA GLY A 332 -15.29 -28.32 16.83
C GLY A 332 -14.11 -29.00 16.15
N ARG A 333 -14.39 -29.96 15.25
CA ARG A 333 -13.40 -30.74 14.49
C ARG A 333 -12.40 -29.84 13.74
N ARG A 334 -11.13 -29.88 14.15
CA ARG A 334 -9.99 -29.15 13.53
C ARG A 334 -9.39 -29.93 12.36
N ARG A 335 -9.56 -29.44 11.13
CA ARG A 335 -8.88 -29.96 9.92
C ARG A 335 -7.75 -29.01 9.52
N GLY A 336 -6.59 -29.57 9.20
CA GLY A 336 -5.36 -28.84 8.84
C GLY A 336 -5.44 -28.14 7.48
N PHE A 337 -4.51 -27.21 7.27
CA PHE A 337 -4.42 -26.35 6.09
C PHE A 337 -3.54 -27.00 5.01
N PRO A 338 -3.99 -27.06 3.73
CA PRO A 338 -3.13 -27.47 2.63
C PRO A 338 -2.27 -26.29 2.15
N ILE A 339 -0.95 -26.45 2.21
CA ILE A 339 0.05 -25.54 1.64
C ILE A 339 0.38 -26.02 0.22
N VAL A 340 0.48 -25.11 -0.75
CA VAL A 340 0.78 -25.43 -2.16
C VAL A 340 2.08 -24.73 -2.57
N ARG A 341 3.01 -25.51 -3.11
CA ARG A 341 4.28 -25.02 -3.67
C ARG A 341 4.04 -24.51 -5.10
N THR A 342 4.60 -23.34 -5.44
CA THR A 342 4.68 -22.84 -6.83
C THR A 342 6.12 -22.85 -7.28
#